data_AF-A0A932SMX7-F1
#
_entry.id   AF-A0A932SMX7-F1
#
_cell.length_a   1.000
_cell.length_b   1.000
_cell.length_c   1.000
_cell.angle_alpha   90.00
_cell.angle_beta   90.00
_cell.angle_gamma   90.00
#
_symmetry.space_group_name_H-M   'P 1'
#
loop_
_entity.id
_entity.type
_entity.pdbx_description
1 polymer ?
#
loop_
_entity_poly.entity_id
_entity_poly.type
_entity_poly.pdbx_seq_one_letter_code
_entity_poly.pdbx_strand_id
1 'polypeptide(L)'
;MNLWKVPRSCLGMAALLLAAAEPALAHGVVGKRFLPSTLAIDDPFVADELTLPMVTRFKQPAWDEQAAAWATTFSGEWSKRITRDLGLTLAGDLTRRDFDSSKDSVTGFGNLEVTLKYQLIVNEPHEFLLSAAFGWEVGGTGRRAIGAETVDSLRPAVLFGKGFGDLPESARWLRPLALTGVVGAELPLQGTTRKFTATIDEETGETEIDVDKETHPRVFRWGVAVMYSLPYLRAFVRDFGLPGFVNQLIPIVEVEMSHPLDRGHAGEMRGAVNPGVIWAGRFVQVGAEAIVPVNDRTGKHVGVRAILHFFLDDLFPNSIGRPIFGSR
;
A
#
# COMPACT_ATOMS: atom_id res chain seq x y z
N MET A 1 -19.27 -12.49 23.11
CA MET A 1 -19.93 -13.13 21.95
C MET A 1 -21.16 -12.31 21.61
N ASN A 2 -21.08 -11.46 20.60
CA ASN A 2 -22.21 -10.80 19.94
C ASN A 2 -21.67 -10.21 18.63
N LEU A 3 -21.70 -11.03 17.57
CA LEU A 3 -21.33 -10.62 16.23
C LEU A 3 -22.25 -9.48 15.78
N TRP A 4 -21.63 -8.43 15.24
CA TRP A 4 -22.29 -7.42 14.42
C TRP A 4 -23.17 -8.09 13.37
N LYS A 5 -24.49 -7.89 13.48
CA LYS A 5 -25.42 -8.19 12.40
C LYS A 5 -25.22 -7.15 11.32
N VAL A 6 -24.44 -7.49 10.30
CA VAL A 6 -24.38 -6.70 9.06
C VAL A 6 -25.80 -6.69 8.45
N PRO A 7 -26.41 -5.52 8.22
CA PRO A 7 -27.75 -5.46 7.63
C PRO A 7 -27.72 -6.03 6.22
N ARG A 8 -28.71 -6.89 5.88
CA ARG A 8 -28.84 -7.57 4.58
C ARG A 8 -28.85 -6.61 3.38
N SER A 9 -29.17 -5.34 3.61
CA SER A 9 -29.15 -4.25 2.64
C SER A 9 -27.73 -3.90 2.12
N CYS A 10 -26.68 -4.07 2.93
CA CYS A 10 -25.29 -3.82 2.52
C CYS A 10 -24.76 -4.91 1.57
N LEU A 11 -25.19 -6.16 1.76
CA LEU A 11 -24.84 -7.30 0.89
C LEU A 11 -25.44 -7.17 -0.51
N GLY A 12 -26.67 -6.63 -0.61
CA GLY A 12 -27.33 -6.40 -1.91
C GLY A 12 -26.63 -5.34 -2.76
N MET A 13 -26.11 -4.28 -2.13
CA MET A 13 -25.43 -3.20 -2.82
C MET A 13 -24.01 -3.60 -3.29
N ALA A 14 -23.29 -4.40 -2.48
CA ALA A 14 -22.03 -5.00 -2.89
C ALA A 14 -22.20 -5.97 -4.08
N ALA A 15 -23.27 -6.77 -4.08
CA ALA A 15 -23.57 -7.69 -5.18
C ALA A 15 -23.97 -6.97 -6.50
N LEU A 16 -24.63 -5.82 -6.40
CA LEU A 16 -24.98 -5.00 -7.58
C LEU A 16 -23.77 -4.26 -8.18
N LEU A 17 -22.80 -3.86 -7.36
CA LEU A 17 -21.53 -3.26 -7.84
C LEU A 17 -20.62 -4.28 -8.55
N LEU A 18 -20.70 -5.56 -8.16
CA LEU A 18 -19.95 -6.66 -8.79
C LEU A 18 -20.50 -7.08 -10.17
N ALA A 19 -21.74 -6.71 -10.52
CA ALA A 19 -22.42 -7.16 -11.73
C ALA A 19 -22.19 -6.27 -12.97
N ALA A 20 -21.60 -5.08 -12.82
CA ALA A 20 -21.32 -4.16 -13.92
C ALA A 20 -19.95 -4.47 -14.58
N ALA A 21 -19.91 -5.53 -15.40
CA ALA A 21 -18.71 -6.00 -16.08
C ALA A 21 -18.43 -5.28 -17.43
N GLU A 22 -18.55 -3.95 -17.46
CA GLU A 22 -18.08 -3.14 -18.59
C GLU A 22 -16.74 -2.47 -18.22
N PRO A 23 -15.73 -2.52 -19.10
CA PRO A 23 -14.48 -1.81 -18.85
C PRO A 23 -14.75 -0.29 -18.87
N ALA A 24 -14.62 0.36 -17.71
CA ALA A 24 -14.48 1.82 -17.69
C ALA A 24 -13.08 2.19 -18.19
N LEU A 25 -13.04 3.13 -19.13
CA LEU A 25 -11.86 3.53 -19.91
C LEU A 25 -11.20 4.82 -19.39
N ALA A 26 -11.38 5.20 -18.12
CA ALA A 26 -11.02 6.54 -17.65
C ALA A 26 -9.93 6.64 -16.57
N HIS A 27 -9.59 5.54 -15.87
CA HIS A 27 -8.64 5.56 -14.75
C HIS A 27 -7.49 4.56 -14.90
N GLY A 28 -6.31 4.85 -14.37
CA GLY A 28 -5.20 3.89 -14.33
C GLY A 28 -4.82 3.26 -15.68
N VAL A 29 -5.17 3.91 -16.82
CA VAL A 29 -4.96 3.36 -18.16
C VAL A 29 -3.84 4.10 -18.90
N VAL A 30 -2.86 3.36 -19.43
CA VAL A 30 -1.89 3.84 -20.42
C VAL A 30 -2.08 3.06 -21.71
N GLY A 31 -2.58 3.71 -22.76
CA GLY A 31 -2.92 3.04 -24.02
C GLY A 31 -4.05 2.01 -23.81
N LYS A 32 -3.73 0.71 -23.92
CA LYS A 32 -4.67 -0.39 -23.65
C LYS A 32 -4.51 -0.97 -22.25
N ARG A 33 -3.50 -0.55 -21.51
CA ARG A 33 -3.10 -1.14 -20.24
C ARG A 33 -3.80 -0.47 -19.09
N PHE A 34 -4.67 -1.19 -18.39
CA PHE A 34 -5.01 -0.87 -17.02
C PHE A 34 -3.92 -1.41 -16.06
N LEU A 35 -3.34 -0.53 -15.23
CA LEU A 35 -2.49 -0.93 -14.11
C LEU A 35 -3.32 -0.80 -12.83
N PRO A 36 -3.64 -1.92 -12.15
CA PRO A 36 -4.40 -1.87 -10.91
C PRO A 36 -3.58 -1.24 -9.79
N SER A 37 -4.26 -0.68 -8.79
CA SER A 37 -3.63 -0.28 -7.53
C SER A 37 -3.07 -1.53 -6.85
N THR A 38 -1.78 -1.56 -6.60
CA THR A 38 -1.11 -2.69 -5.94
C THR A 38 -1.40 -2.67 -4.43
N LEU A 39 -1.14 -3.78 -3.75
CA LEU A 39 -1.48 -3.95 -2.34
C LEU A 39 -0.32 -3.55 -1.41
N ALA A 40 0.92 -3.66 -1.86
CA ALA A 40 2.10 -3.39 -1.04
C ALA A 40 2.99 -2.27 -1.51
N ILE A 41 3.03 -2.01 -2.81
CA ILE A 41 3.70 -0.84 -3.36
C ILE A 41 2.67 0.16 -3.88
N ASP A 42 3.04 1.43 -3.92
CA ASP A 42 2.20 2.47 -4.53
C ASP A 42 2.17 2.30 -6.04
N ASP A 43 1.01 2.50 -6.66
CA ASP A 43 0.90 2.55 -8.11
C ASP A 43 1.42 3.89 -8.67
N PRO A 44 1.87 3.92 -9.94
CA PRO A 44 2.48 5.11 -10.52
C PRO A 44 1.45 6.17 -10.98
N PHE A 45 0.14 5.92 -10.93
CA PHE A 45 -0.85 6.85 -11.46
C PHE A 45 -1.20 7.97 -10.48
N VAL A 46 -1.57 9.11 -11.06
CA VAL A 46 -2.25 10.21 -10.37
C VAL A 46 -3.74 10.09 -10.67
N ALA A 47 -4.52 9.72 -9.65
CA ALA A 47 -5.94 9.42 -9.76
C ALA A 47 -6.75 10.00 -8.58
N ASP A 48 -8.08 10.00 -8.72
CA ASP A 48 -9.00 10.28 -7.61
C ASP A 48 -9.52 8.94 -7.07
N GLU A 49 -9.08 8.53 -5.88
CA GLU A 49 -9.25 7.17 -5.38
C GLU A 49 -9.46 7.14 -3.87
N LEU A 50 -10.08 6.06 -3.39
CA LEU A 50 -10.25 5.78 -1.96
C LEU A 50 -9.98 4.30 -1.69
N THR A 51 -8.92 4.00 -0.97
CA THR A 51 -8.71 2.67 -0.37
C THR A 51 -9.30 2.69 1.03
N LEU A 52 -10.41 2.00 1.26
CA LEU A 52 -10.98 1.87 2.60
C LEU A 52 -11.97 0.69 2.71
N PRO A 53 -11.68 -0.37 3.50
CA PRO A 53 -10.46 -0.60 4.25
C PRO A 53 -9.38 -1.30 3.43
N MET A 54 -8.13 -1.08 3.80
CA MET A 54 -7.08 -2.07 3.64
C MET A 54 -6.81 -2.72 5.00
N VAL A 55 -6.81 -4.05 5.04
CA VAL A 55 -6.61 -4.82 6.27
C VAL A 55 -5.36 -5.68 6.11
N THR A 56 -4.41 -5.49 7.01
CA THR A 56 -3.20 -6.32 7.08
C THR A 56 -3.17 -7.06 8.41
N ARG A 57 -2.87 -8.36 8.37
CA ARG A 57 -2.56 -9.15 9.56
C ARG A 57 -1.22 -9.84 9.38
N PHE A 58 -0.23 -9.42 10.17
CA PHE A 58 1.15 -9.89 10.06
C PHE A 58 1.77 -10.02 11.45
N LYS A 59 2.66 -11.02 11.64
CA LYS A 59 3.39 -11.19 12.88
C LYS A 59 4.69 -10.41 12.80
N GLN A 60 4.72 -9.27 13.49
CA GLN A 60 5.92 -8.46 13.61
C GLN A 60 6.93 -9.16 14.54
N PRO A 61 8.20 -9.31 14.11
CA PRO A 61 9.23 -9.85 14.96
C PRO A 61 9.49 -8.92 16.15
N ALA A 62 10.13 -9.45 17.19
CA ALA A 62 10.64 -8.61 18.27
C ALA A 62 11.67 -7.63 17.69
N TRP A 63 11.63 -6.38 18.16
CA TRP A 63 12.56 -5.35 17.74
C TRP A 63 12.89 -4.44 18.91
N ASP A 64 14.20 -4.26 19.16
CA ASP A 64 14.71 -3.62 20.36
C ASP A 64 14.05 -4.21 21.63
N GLU A 65 13.43 -3.37 22.47
CA GLU A 65 12.72 -3.78 23.68
C GLU A 65 11.29 -4.28 23.43
N GLN A 66 10.79 -4.19 22.19
CA GLN A 66 9.42 -4.56 21.88
C GLN A 66 9.33 -6.06 21.61
N ALA A 67 8.48 -6.74 22.37
CA ALA A 67 8.17 -8.14 22.15
C ALA A 67 7.51 -8.36 20.78
N ALA A 68 7.70 -9.57 20.23
CA ALA A 68 6.99 -10.00 19.03
C ALA A 68 5.48 -9.91 19.25
N ALA A 69 4.76 -9.47 18.21
CA ALA A 69 3.32 -9.24 18.32
C ALA A 69 2.62 -9.55 17.00
N TRP A 70 1.40 -10.05 17.11
CA TRP A 70 0.47 -10.01 15.98
C TRP A 70 -0.06 -8.59 15.82
N ALA A 71 0.21 -7.99 14.66
CA ALA A 71 -0.37 -6.71 14.27
C ALA A 71 -1.58 -6.97 13.35
N THR A 72 -2.72 -6.35 13.69
CA THR A 72 -3.85 -6.20 12.78
C THR A 72 -4.04 -4.72 12.51
N THR A 73 -3.81 -4.31 11.27
CA THR A 73 -3.81 -2.92 10.83
C THR A 73 -4.96 -2.68 9.87
N PHE A 74 -5.75 -1.66 10.14
CA PHE A 74 -6.79 -1.15 9.25
C PHE A 74 -6.34 0.20 8.72
N SER A 75 -5.95 0.27 7.46
CA SER A 75 -5.53 1.51 6.80
C SER A 75 -6.62 2.05 5.87
N GLY A 76 -6.54 3.36 5.66
CA GLY A 76 -7.31 4.08 4.68
C GLY A 76 -6.43 5.07 3.94
N GLU A 77 -6.68 5.21 2.64
CA GLU A 77 -6.00 6.18 1.78
C GLU A 77 -7.03 6.90 0.93
N TRP A 78 -6.93 8.22 0.88
CA TRP A 78 -7.69 9.06 -0.02
C TRP A 78 -6.75 9.85 -0.93
N SER A 79 -6.92 9.66 -2.23
CA SER A 79 -6.12 10.29 -3.28
C SER A 79 -6.97 11.26 -4.07
N LYS A 80 -6.41 12.45 -4.34
CA LYS A 80 -7.08 13.58 -4.98
C LYS A 80 -6.19 14.21 -6.03
N ARG A 81 -6.70 14.29 -7.26
CA ARG A 81 -6.07 15.07 -8.32
C ARG A 81 -6.20 16.56 -8.03
N ILE A 82 -5.07 17.23 -7.86
CA ILE A 82 -4.97 18.69 -7.77
C ILE A 82 -5.01 19.28 -9.17
N THR A 83 -4.20 18.73 -10.08
CA THR A 83 -4.28 18.93 -11.53
C THR A 83 -4.40 17.58 -12.23
N ARG A 84 -4.42 17.55 -13.57
CA ARG A 84 -4.40 16.29 -14.33
C ARG A 84 -3.20 15.40 -13.97
N ASP A 85 -2.03 16.00 -13.77
CA ASP A 85 -0.78 15.27 -13.57
C ASP A 85 -0.22 15.38 -12.14
N LEU A 86 -0.82 16.22 -11.28
CA LEU A 86 -0.44 16.39 -9.88
C LEU A 86 -1.53 15.87 -8.93
N GLY A 87 -1.19 14.93 -8.08
CA GLY A 87 -2.04 14.36 -7.05
C GLY A 87 -1.54 14.62 -5.63
N LEU A 88 -2.48 14.65 -4.69
CA LEU A 88 -2.28 14.65 -3.25
C LEU A 88 -2.96 13.42 -2.67
N THR A 89 -2.27 12.73 -1.78
CA THR A 89 -2.77 11.56 -1.08
C THR A 89 -2.66 11.80 0.42
N LEU A 90 -3.72 11.44 1.16
CA LEU A 90 -3.74 11.39 2.61
C LEU A 90 -3.98 9.94 3.04
N ALA A 91 -3.12 9.41 3.90
CA ALA A 91 -3.28 8.06 4.42
C ALA A 91 -3.11 8.03 5.94
N GLY A 92 -3.68 6.99 6.55
CA GLY A 92 -3.49 6.70 7.96
C GLY A 92 -4.03 5.32 8.31
N ASP A 93 -3.65 4.83 9.49
CA ASP A 93 -4.03 3.51 9.93
C ASP A 93 -4.43 3.45 11.40
N LEU A 94 -5.21 2.44 11.74
CA LEU A 94 -5.49 1.99 13.09
C LEU A 94 -4.90 0.60 13.28
N THR A 95 -3.90 0.48 14.15
CA THR A 95 -3.21 -0.77 14.41
C THR A 95 -3.53 -1.28 15.81
N ARG A 96 -3.86 -2.57 15.89
CA ARG A 96 -3.92 -3.35 17.13
C ARG A 96 -2.74 -4.32 17.17
N ARG A 97 -1.94 -4.27 18.23
CA ARG A 97 -0.85 -5.21 18.51
C ARG A 97 -1.25 -6.11 19.68
N ASP A 98 -1.24 -7.42 19.45
CA ASP A 98 -1.43 -8.45 20.45
C ASP A 98 -0.05 -9.09 20.73
N PHE A 99 0.55 -8.80 21.90
CA PHE A 99 1.92 -9.22 22.23
C PHE A 99 1.99 -10.70 22.61
N ASP A 100 3.08 -11.38 22.24
CA ASP A 100 3.28 -12.79 22.64
C ASP A 100 3.65 -12.92 24.13
N SER A 101 4.32 -11.90 24.70
CA SER A 101 4.88 -11.93 26.05
C SER A 101 3.85 -11.66 27.17
N SER A 102 2.69 -11.10 26.84
CA SER A 102 1.62 -10.83 27.82
C SER A 102 0.24 -11.03 27.18
N LYS A 103 -0.82 -10.97 28.01
CA LYS A 103 -2.21 -10.95 27.48
C LYS A 103 -2.65 -9.55 27.08
N ASP A 104 -1.74 -8.57 27.11
CA ASP A 104 -2.07 -7.19 26.83
C ASP A 104 -2.10 -6.94 25.32
N SER A 105 -3.01 -6.07 24.92
CA SER A 105 -3.09 -5.58 23.55
C SER A 105 -3.11 -4.08 23.56
N VAL A 106 -2.36 -3.46 22.65
CA VAL A 106 -2.37 -2.01 22.47
C VAL A 106 -2.98 -1.68 21.12
N THR A 107 -3.90 -0.72 21.10
CA THR A 107 -4.53 -0.20 19.89
C THR A 107 -4.26 1.29 19.75
N GLY A 108 -3.93 1.76 18.57
CA GLY A 108 -3.66 3.18 18.33
C GLY A 108 -3.59 3.52 16.85
N PHE A 109 -3.70 4.81 16.57
CA PHE A 109 -3.48 5.32 15.23
C PHE A 109 -1.98 5.34 14.91
N GLY A 110 -1.62 5.01 13.67
CA GLY A 110 -0.32 5.33 13.10
C GLY A 110 -0.19 6.82 12.80
N ASN A 111 0.95 7.21 12.24
CA ASN A 111 1.16 8.59 11.81
C ASN A 111 0.32 8.90 10.56
N LEU A 112 -0.08 10.18 10.43
CA LEU A 112 -0.65 10.71 9.20
C LEU A 112 0.42 10.70 8.11
N GLU A 113 0.08 10.16 6.94
CA GLU A 113 0.94 10.22 5.76
C GLU A 113 0.34 11.16 4.71
N VAL A 114 1.18 12.02 4.15
CA VAL A 114 0.83 12.96 3.09
C VAL A 114 1.77 12.74 1.91
N THR A 115 1.23 12.42 0.75
CA THR A 115 2.05 12.17 -0.44
C THR A 115 1.65 13.10 -1.59
N LEU A 116 2.63 13.77 -2.18
CA LEU A 116 2.48 14.45 -3.45
C LEU A 116 3.01 13.54 -4.56
N LYS A 117 2.25 13.38 -5.64
CA LYS A 117 2.63 12.53 -6.79
C LYS A 117 2.47 13.33 -8.07
N TYR A 118 3.47 13.28 -8.95
CA TYR A 118 3.45 13.97 -10.25
C TYR A 118 3.79 13.01 -11.40
N GLN A 119 2.93 12.93 -12.41
CA GLN A 119 3.17 12.12 -13.61
C GLN A 119 4.12 12.84 -14.55
N LEU A 120 5.31 12.27 -14.74
CA LEU A 120 6.37 12.84 -15.56
C LEU A 120 6.24 12.42 -17.02
N ILE A 121 5.92 11.14 -17.26
CA ILE A 121 5.85 10.56 -18.60
C ILE A 121 4.62 9.66 -18.66
N VAL A 122 3.84 9.81 -19.72
CA VAL A 122 2.81 8.85 -20.13
C VAL A 122 3.03 8.56 -21.62
N ASN A 123 3.31 7.30 -21.94
CA ASN A 123 3.60 6.83 -23.29
C ASN A 123 2.61 5.71 -23.64
N GLU A 124 1.47 6.11 -24.20
CA GLU A 124 0.37 5.20 -24.57
C GLU A 124 0.79 4.10 -25.57
N PRO A 125 1.53 4.39 -26.67
CA PRO A 125 1.95 3.36 -27.61
C PRO A 125 2.77 2.23 -27.00
N HIS A 126 3.57 2.56 -25.98
CA HIS A 126 4.45 1.61 -25.30
C HIS A 126 3.94 1.19 -23.93
N GLU A 127 2.66 1.47 -23.60
CA GLU A 127 2.05 1.14 -22.31
C GLU A 127 2.96 1.50 -21.11
N PHE A 128 3.62 2.66 -21.15
CA PHE A 128 4.63 3.05 -20.15
C PHE A 128 4.26 4.35 -19.44
N LEU A 129 4.47 4.40 -18.12
CA LEU A 129 4.44 5.65 -17.37
C LEU A 129 5.58 5.75 -16.35
N LEU A 130 5.90 6.99 -16.00
CA LEU A 130 6.87 7.36 -14.98
C LEU A 130 6.32 8.51 -14.15
N SER A 131 6.45 8.41 -12.83
CA SER A 131 6.01 9.42 -11.87
C SER A 131 7.07 9.68 -10.82
N ALA A 132 7.10 10.90 -10.27
CA ALA A 132 7.83 11.23 -9.06
C ALA A 132 6.84 11.37 -7.91
N ALA A 133 7.22 10.87 -6.73
CA ALA A 133 6.45 11.07 -5.51
C ALA A 133 7.33 11.64 -4.40
N PHE A 134 6.69 12.37 -3.51
CA PHE A 134 7.27 12.89 -2.29
C PHE A 134 6.28 12.66 -1.15
N GLY A 135 6.57 11.66 -0.33
CA GLY A 135 5.82 11.36 0.88
C GLY A 135 6.37 12.10 2.10
N TRP A 136 5.50 12.40 3.04
CA TRP A 136 5.81 12.92 4.36
C TRP A 136 4.98 12.15 5.37
N GLU A 137 5.65 11.39 6.23
CA GLU A 137 5.07 10.84 7.44
C GLU A 137 5.20 11.90 8.54
N VAL A 138 4.06 12.37 9.05
CA VAL A 138 4.01 13.46 10.03
C VAL A 138 4.26 12.88 11.44
N GLY A 139 5.46 13.12 11.95
CA GLY A 139 5.91 12.58 13.24
C GLY A 139 5.03 13.05 14.39
N GLY A 140 4.73 12.13 15.32
CA GLY A 140 4.01 12.46 16.56
C GLY A 140 2.50 12.65 16.42
N THR A 141 1.93 12.42 15.24
CA THR A 141 0.46 12.39 15.04
C THR A 141 -0.17 11.08 15.49
N GLY A 142 0.59 9.98 15.49
CA GLY A 142 0.17 8.66 15.93
C GLY A 142 0.46 8.35 17.39
N ARG A 143 0.01 7.17 17.84
CA ARG A 143 0.20 6.68 19.21
C ARG A 143 1.53 5.94 19.35
N ARG A 144 2.49 6.52 20.08
CA ARG A 144 3.81 5.89 20.36
C ARG A 144 3.73 4.44 20.86
N ALA A 145 2.71 4.09 21.64
CA ALA A 145 2.55 2.75 22.22
C ALA A 145 2.33 1.64 21.17
N ILE A 146 1.98 1.97 19.92
CA ILE A 146 1.95 0.99 18.81
C ILE A 146 3.23 1.01 17.95
N GLY A 147 4.20 1.87 18.25
CA GLY A 147 5.41 2.11 17.45
C GLY A 147 5.28 3.25 16.44
N ALA A 148 4.32 4.16 16.60
CA ALA A 148 4.25 5.36 15.75
C ALA A 148 5.41 6.31 16.05
N GLU A 149 6.12 6.71 15.00
CA GLU A 149 7.33 7.52 15.11
C GLU A 149 7.04 8.94 15.60
N THR A 150 8.01 9.51 16.31
CA THR A 150 7.89 10.87 16.86
C THR A 150 8.53 11.94 15.99
N VAL A 151 9.28 11.49 15.00
CA VAL A 151 10.08 12.31 14.10
C VAL A 151 9.45 12.30 12.71
N ASP A 152 9.45 13.44 12.04
CA ASP A 152 9.04 13.51 10.64
C ASP A 152 9.96 12.68 9.73
N SER A 153 9.37 11.97 8.79
CA SER A 153 10.10 11.19 7.79
C SER A 153 9.72 11.63 6.38
N LEU A 154 10.72 11.98 5.56
CA LEU A 154 10.51 12.36 4.16
C LEU A 154 10.82 11.17 3.24
N ARG A 155 9.94 10.94 2.26
CA ARG A 155 9.97 9.77 1.39
C ARG A 155 9.97 10.17 -0.10
N PRO A 156 11.10 10.64 -0.67
CA PRO A 156 11.20 10.83 -2.11
C PRO A 156 11.24 9.48 -2.84
N ALA A 157 10.50 9.37 -3.94
CA ALA A 157 10.43 8.15 -4.75
C ALA A 157 10.22 8.44 -6.24
N VAL A 158 10.61 7.47 -7.07
CA VAL A 158 10.27 7.38 -8.48
C VAL A 158 9.48 6.10 -8.68
N LEU A 159 8.36 6.20 -9.39
CA LEU A 159 7.44 5.10 -9.67
C LEU A 159 7.32 4.91 -11.17
N PHE A 160 7.15 3.68 -11.62
CA PHE A 160 6.95 3.39 -13.04
C PHE A 160 5.93 2.27 -13.25
N GLY A 161 5.34 2.25 -14.43
CA GLY A 161 4.49 1.17 -14.92
C GLY A 161 4.83 0.85 -16.36
N LYS A 162 4.87 -0.44 -16.71
CA LYS A 162 5.14 -0.94 -18.07
C LYS A 162 4.23 -2.12 -18.37
N GLY A 163 3.37 -1.97 -19.37
CA GLY A 163 2.68 -3.07 -20.03
C GLY A 163 3.49 -3.62 -21.20
N PHE A 164 3.18 -4.83 -21.63
CA PHE A 164 3.88 -5.48 -22.75
C PHE A 164 3.01 -5.59 -24.02
N GLY A 165 2.01 -4.71 -24.17
CA GLY A 165 1.09 -4.74 -25.31
C GLY A 165 1.72 -4.53 -26.69
N ASP A 166 2.89 -3.88 -26.74
CA ASP A 166 3.67 -3.60 -27.94
C ASP A 166 4.51 -4.80 -28.42
N LEU A 167 4.47 -5.95 -27.73
CA LEU A 167 5.16 -7.17 -28.16
C LEU A 167 4.63 -7.71 -29.51
N PRO A 168 5.49 -8.36 -30.32
CA PRO A 168 5.09 -8.93 -31.61
C PRO A 168 4.09 -10.08 -31.43
N GLU A 169 3.39 -10.44 -32.52
CA GLU A 169 2.34 -11.46 -32.48
C GLU A 169 2.83 -12.85 -32.03
N SER A 170 4.10 -13.18 -32.32
CA SER A 170 4.74 -14.41 -31.83
C SER A 170 4.82 -14.47 -30.30
N ALA A 171 4.84 -13.33 -29.62
CA ALA A 171 4.89 -13.20 -28.16
C ALA A 171 3.58 -12.67 -27.56
N ARG A 172 2.46 -12.74 -28.31
CA ARG A 172 1.18 -12.15 -27.88
C ARG A 172 0.67 -12.59 -26.51
N TRP A 173 1.05 -13.79 -26.06
CA TRP A 173 0.67 -14.34 -24.75
C TRP A 173 1.40 -13.70 -23.57
N LEU A 174 2.49 -12.96 -23.84
CA LEU A 174 3.17 -12.15 -22.85
C LEU A 174 2.60 -10.73 -22.78
N ARG A 175 1.82 -10.29 -23.79
CA ARG A 175 1.18 -8.97 -23.77
C ARG A 175 0.35 -8.72 -22.51
N PRO A 176 -0.39 -9.68 -21.92
CA PRO A 176 -1.14 -9.43 -20.69
C PRO A 176 -0.28 -9.16 -19.45
N LEU A 177 1.02 -9.46 -19.49
CA LEU A 177 1.92 -9.11 -18.40
C LEU A 177 2.02 -7.60 -18.23
N ALA A 178 2.23 -7.18 -17.00
CA ALA A 178 2.59 -5.83 -16.64
C ALA A 178 3.58 -5.84 -15.48
N LEU A 179 4.41 -4.80 -15.44
CA LEU A 179 5.38 -4.53 -14.40
C LEU A 179 5.07 -3.15 -13.83
N THR A 180 5.03 -3.02 -12.51
CA THR A 180 5.10 -1.72 -11.84
C THR A 180 6.14 -1.76 -10.74
N GLY A 181 6.68 -0.61 -10.38
CA GLY A 181 7.69 -0.56 -9.34
C GLY A 181 7.93 0.83 -8.81
N VAL A 182 8.55 0.86 -7.65
CA VAL A 182 8.94 2.05 -6.91
C VAL A 182 10.39 1.92 -6.46
N VAL A 183 11.14 3.02 -6.54
CA VAL A 183 12.48 3.15 -5.97
C VAL A 183 12.52 4.47 -5.23
N GLY A 184 12.91 4.43 -3.95
CA GLY A 184 12.90 5.61 -3.11
C GLY A 184 13.79 5.50 -1.89
N ALA A 185 13.74 6.54 -1.07
CA ALA A 185 14.42 6.57 0.20
C ALA A 185 13.46 7.04 1.29
N GLU A 186 13.76 6.68 2.52
CA GLU A 186 13.13 7.20 3.72
C GLU A 186 14.19 7.93 4.53
N LEU A 187 13.90 9.21 4.80
CA LEU A 187 14.84 10.17 5.34
C LEU A 187 14.22 10.81 6.60
N PRO A 188 14.47 10.25 7.79
CA PRO A 188 14.02 10.87 9.03
C PRO A 188 14.75 12.21 9.25
N LEU A 189 14.00 13.26 9.62
CA LEU A 189 14.54 14.60 9.85
C LEU A 189 15.47 14.66 11.08
N GLN A 190 15.29 13.76 12.03
CA GLN A 190 16.17 13.58 13.18
C GLN A 190 16.69 12.15 13.18
N GLY A 191 18.01 11.99 13.18
CA GLY A 191 18.63 10.66 13.17
C GLY A 191 18.66 9.96 14.52
N THR A 192 18.36 10.67 15.60
CA THR A 192 18.41 10.14 16.96
C THR A 192 17.45 10.92 17.84
N THR A 193 16.64 10.22 18.60
CA THR A 193 15.81 10.75 19.68
C THR A 193 16.25 10.17 21.02
N ARG A 194 15.81 10.82 22.10
CA ARG A 194 15.98 10.29 23.46
C ARG A 194 14.61 9.90 23.99
N LYS A 195 14.49 8.67 24.45
CA LYS A 195 13.31 8.16 25.15
C LYS A 195 13.60 8.25 26.64
N PHE A 196 12.66 8.80 27.39
CA PHE A 196 12.76 8.94 28.84
C PHE A 196 11.77 7.97 29.46
N THR A 197 12.28 7.01 30.23
CA THR A 197 11.47 6.05 30.98
C THR A 197 11.62 6.38 32.46
N ALA A 198 10.52 6.81 33.10
CA ALA A 198 10.51 7.03 34.54
C ALA A 198 9.99 5.77 35.23
N THR A 199 10.84 5.13 36.02
CA THR A 199 10.50 3.98 36.84
C THR A 199 10.52 4.40 38.30
N ILE A 200 9.49 4.04 39.06
CA ILE A 200 9.48 4.30 40.49
C ILE A 200 10.00 3.04 41.17
N ASP A 201 11.09 3.18 41.91
CA ASP A 201 11.59 2.11 42.77
C ASP A 201 10.59 1.87 43.90
N GLU A 202 10.00 0.68 43.95
CA GLU A 202 8.98 0.31 44.93
C GLU A 202 9.51 0.21 46.37
N GLU A 203 10.83 0.03 46.55
CA GLU A 203 11.48 -0.13 47.86
C GLU A 203 11.96 1.21 48.42
N THR A 204 12.47 2.10 47.57
CA THR A 204 13.01 3.41 47.98
C THR A 204 12.05 4.58 47.75
N GLY A 205 11.05 4.42 46.87
CA GLY A 205 10.14 5.49 46.46
C GLY A 205 10.80 6.56 45.56
N GLU A 206 12.06 6.34 45.15
CA GLU A 206 12.78 7.23 44.26
C GLU A 206 12.35 7.02 42.80
N THR A 207 12.36 8.09 42.01
CA THR A 207 12.10 8.01 40.57
C THR A 207 13.43 7.85 39.85
N GLU A 208 13.67 6.68 39.28
CA GLU A 208 14.76 6.44 38.35
C GLU A 208 14.32 6.90 36.95
N ILE A 209 15.15 7.71 36.30
CA ILE A 209 14.93 8.16 34.92
C ILE A 209 15.96 7.48 34.05
N ASP A 210 15.51 6.50 33.27
CA ASP A 210 16.33 5.90 32.23
C ASP A 210 16.23 6.71 30.93
N VAL A 211 17.35 6.85 30.24
CA VAL A 211 17.48 7.66 29.02
C VAL A 211 18.03 6.79 27.90
N ASP A 212 17.10 6.18 27.15
CA ASP A 212 17.43 5.38 26.00
C ASP A 212 17.66 6.24 24.76
N LYS A 213 18.62 5.83 23.95
CA LYS A 213 18.90 6.43 22.64
C LYS A 213 18.18 5.62 21.56
N GLU A 214 17.23 6.25 20.89
CA GLU A 214 16.51 5.67 19.76
C GLU A 214 17.09 6.22 18.46
N THR A 215 17.37 5.34 17.48
CA THR A 215 18.02 5.70 16.23
C THR A 215 17.12 5.49 15.03
N HIS A 216 17.07 6.50 14.16
CA HIS A 216 16.22 6.52 12.96
C HIS A 216 17.09 6.42 11.71
N PRO A 217 17.35 5.21 11.18
CA PRO A 217 18.23 5.04 10.04
C PRO A 217 17.63 5.64 8.76
N ARG A 218 18.48 6.06 7.83
CA ARG A 218 18.03 6.30 6.45
C ARG A 218 17.80 4.93 5.81
N VAL A 219 16.71 4.78 5.07
CA VAL A 219 16.36 3.50 4.46
C VAL A 219 16.23 3.66 2.96
N PHE A 220 16.95 2.84 2.19
CA PHE A 220 16.68 2.69 0.77
C PHE A 220 15.56 1.68 0.57
N ARG A 221 14.51 2.06 -0.14
CA ARG A 221 13.33 1.23 -0.39
C ARG A 221 13.17 1.00 -1.88
N TRP A 222 12.84 -0.23 -2.24
CA TRP A 222 12.40 -0.53 -3.59
C TRP A 222 11.33 -1.60 -3.56
N GLY A 223 10.47 -1.58 -4.57
CA GLY A 223 9.51 -2.64 -4.76
C GLY A 223 9.08 -2.77 -6.21
N VAL A 224 8.67 -3.96 -6.57
CA VAL A 224 8.30 -4.34 -7.94
C VAL A 224 7.13 -5.31 -7.87
N ALA A 225 6.14 -5.12 -8.71
CA ALA A 225 5.02 -6.04 -8.88
C ALA A 225 4.93 -6.53 -10.32
N VAL A 226 4.81 -7.84 -10.47
CA VAL A 226 4.56 -8.52 -11.75
C VAL A 226 3.12 -9.00 -11.75
N MET A 227 2.39 -8.66 -12.80
CA MET A 227 0.96 -8.92 -12.90
C MET A 227 0.63 -9.60 -14.23
N TYR A 228 -0.39 -10.45 -14.24
CA TYR A 228 -0.95 -11.01 -15.46
C TYR A 228 -2.44 -10.66 -15.59
N SER A 229 -2.80 -9.77 -16.51
CA SER A 229 -4.17 -9.24 -16.59
C SER A 229 -5.09 -10.13 -17.45
N LEU A 230 -6.04 -10.84 -16.84
CA LEU A 230 -7.09 -11.53 -17.59
C LEU A 230 -8.05 -10.58 -18.33
N PRO A 231 -8.39 -9.38 -17.81
CA PRO A 231 -9.09 -8.37 -18.59
C PRO A 231 -8.39 -8.04 -19.91
N TYR A 232 -7.06 -7.83 -19.84
CA TYR A 232 -6.26 -7.51 -21.02
C TYR A 232 -6.19 -8.71 -21.98
N LEU A 233 -5.98 -9.92 -21.45
CA LEU A 233 -5.97 -11.16 -22.23
C LEU A 233 -7.27 -11.27 -23.03
N ARG A 234 -8.42 -11.11 -22.36
CA ARG A 234 -9.74 -11.20 -22.99
C ARG A 234 -9.94 -10.13 -24.06
N ALA A 235 -9.63 -8.87 -23.75
CA ALA A 235 -9.96 -7.74 -24.61
C ALA A 235 -9.02 -7.58 -25.83
N PHE A 236 -7.74 -7.94 -25.67
CA PHE A 236 -6.70 -7.55 -26.63
C PHE A 236 -5.83 -8.70 -27.16
N VAL A 237 -5.99 -9.93 -26.63
CA VAL A 237 -5.23 -11.10 -27.08
C VAL A 237 -6.15 -12.21 -27.58
N ARG A 238 -6.98 -12.76 -26.69
CA ARG A 238 -7.97 -13.79 -26.99
C ARG A 238 -8.99 -13.93 -25.85
N ASP A 239 -10.27 -13.89 -26.20
CA ASP A 239 -11.33 -14.30 -25.30
C ASP A 239 -11.43 -15.84 -25.26
N PHE A 240 -11.35 -16.41 -24.05
CA PHE A 240 -11.49 -17.85 -23.80
C PHE A 240 -12.91 -18.22 -23.34
N GLY A 241 -13.83 -17.27 -23.23
CA GLY A 241 -15.18 -17.50 -22.74
C GLY A 241 -15.23 -17.86 -21.25
N LEU A 242 -14.24 -17.41 -20.46
CA LEU A 242 -14.23 -17.65 -19.01
C LEU A 242 -15.43 -16.96 -18.34
N PRO A 243 -15.84 -17.40 -17.12
CA PRO A 243 -16.86 -16.71 -16.36
C PRO A 243 -16.51 -15.23 -16.14
N GLY A 244 -17.53 -14.35 -16.11
CA GLY A 244 -17.34 -12.90 -16.02
C GLY A 244 -16.45 -12.46 -14.86
N PHE A 245 -16.63 -13.07 -13.68
CA PHE A 245 -15.78 -12.85 -12.51
C PHE A 245 -14.31 -13.21 -12.76
N VAL A 246 -14.05 -14.38 -13.37
CA VAL A 246 -12.69 -14.87 -13.64
C VAL A 246 -11.98 -13.98 -14.65
N ASN A 247 -12.70 -13.48 -15.65
CA ASN A 247 -12.18 -12.54 -16.64
C ASN A 247 -11.75 -11.18 -16.06
N GLN A 248 -12.05 -10.92 -14.78
CA GLN A 248 -11.65 -9.71 -14.07
C GLN A 248 -10.51 -9.91 -13.07
N LEU A 249 -9.98 -11.13 -12.98
CA LEU A 249 -8.86 -11.44 -12.08
C LEU A 249 -7.52 -11.02 -12.70
N ILE A 250 -6.64 -10.55 -11.85
CA ILE A 250 -5.27 -10.17 -12.15
C ILE A 250 -4.40 -10.83 -11.08
N PRO A 251 -3.87 -12.03 -11.32
CA PRO A 251 -2.82 -12.61 -10.48
C PRO A 251 -1.62 -11.66 -10.44
N ILE A 252 -1.07 -11.49 -9.25
CA ILE A 252 0.01 -10.55 -8.96
C ILE A 252 1.03 -11.20 -8.01
N VAL A 253 2.30 -10.83 -8.18
CA VAL A 253 3.34 -11.07 -7.19
C VAL A 253 4.06 -9.75 -6.97
N GLU A 254 4.01 -9.26 -5.74
CA GLU A 254 4.73 -8.06 -5.32
C GLU A 254 6.00 -8.45 -4.56
N VAL A 255 7.05 -7.67 -4.73
CA VAL A 255 8.28 -7.78 -3.95
C VAL A 255 8.57 -6.42 -3.38
N GLU A 256 8.63 -6.31 -2.07
CA GLU A 256 8.96 -5.07 -1.37
C GLU A 256 10.19 -5.28 -0.50
N MET A 257 11.14 -4.35 -0.58
CA MET A 257 12.42 -4.45 0.11
C MET A 257 12.84 -3.13 0.72
N SER A 258 13.47 -3.21 1.89
CA SER A 258 14.01 -2.09 2.64
C SER A 258 15.43 -2.41 3.11
N HIS A 259 16.31 -1.44 2.91
CA HIS A 259 17.73 -1.54 3.21
C HIS A 259 18.11 -0.34 4.08
N PRO A 260 18.17 -0.50 5.41
CA PRO A 260 18.73 0.54 6.26
C PRO A 260 20.19 0.76 5.87
N LEU A 261 20.57 2.03 5.78
CA LEU A 261 21.84 2.46 5.20
C LEU A 261 22.88 2.84 6.25
N ASP A 262 22.45 3.18 7.47
CA ASP A 262 23.33 3.75 8.50
C ASP A 262 22.83 3.50 9.93
N ARG A 263 23.49 4.17 10.89
CA ARG A 263 23.14 4.22 12.32
C ARG A 263 23.07 2.85 13.00
N GLY A 264 23.99 1.96 12.63
CA GLY A 264 24.10 0.62 13.22
C GLY A 264 23.20 -0.43 12.56
N HIS A 265 22.30 -0.02 11.66
CA HIS A 265 21.37 -0.90 10.96
C HIS A 265 21.81 -1.25 9.53
N ALA A 266 23.01 -0.81 9.11
CA ALA A 266 23.50 -1.02 7.75
C ALA A 266 23.57 -2.53 7.42
N GLY A 267 22.88 -2.93 6.34
CA GLY A 267 22.81 -4.33 5.90
C GLY A 267 21.71 -5.16 6.55
N GLU A 268 20.89 -4.58 7.43
CA GLU A 268 19.71 -5.23 8.02
C GLU A 268 18.53 -5.22 7.05
N MET A 269 18.70 -5.84 5.89
CA MET A 269 17.68 -5.94 4.87
C MET A 269 16.42 -6.61 5.41
N ARG A 270 15.27 -6.03 5.09
CA ARG A 270 13.93 -6.60 5.34
C ARG A 270 13.11 -6.54 4.05
N GLY A 271 12.13 -7.43 3.93
CA GLY A 271 11.24 -7.44 2.78
C GLY A 271 10.36 -8.68 2.71
N ALA A 272 9.43 -8.65 1.78
CA ALA A 272 8.49 -9.74 1.56
C ALA A 272 8.28 -9.99 0.06
N VAL A 273 7.88 -11.22 -0.25
CA VAL A 273 7.33 -11.61 -1.55
C VAL A 273 5.86 -11.92 -1.34
N ASN A 274 5.00 -11.21 -2.05
CA ASN A 274 3.58 -11.17 -1.77
C ASN A 274 2.79 -11.68 -2.97
N PRO A 275 2.53 -13.00 -3.08
CA PRO A 275 1.64 -13.52 -4.10
C PRO A 275 0.19 -13.20 -3.74
N GLY A 276 -0.56 -12.73 -4.73
CA GLY A 276 -1.94 -12.31 -4.55
C GLY A 276 -2.77 -12.37 -5.82
N VAL A 277 -4.00 -11.91 -5.67
CA VAL A 277 -4.94 -11.75 -6.77
C VAL A 277 -5.76 -10.48 -6.55
N ILE A 278 -5.94 -9.74 -7.63
CA ILE A 278 -6.80 -8.58 -7.69
C ILE A 278 -8.00 -8.94 -8.57
N TRP A 279 -9.20 -8.57 -8.13
CA TRP A 279 -10.38 -8.49 -8.98
C TRP A 279 -10.63 -7.01 -9.28
N ALA A 280 -10.64 -6.64 -10.56
CA ALA A 280 -10.84 -5.25 -10.99
C ALA A 280 -12.18 -5.11 -11.71
N GLY A 281 -13.12 -4.42 -11.05
CA GLY A 281 -14.41 -4.04 -11.62
C GLY A 281 -14.38 -2.63 -12.19
N ARG A 282 -15.57 -2.13 -12.54
CA ARG A 282 -15.74 -0.78 -13.10
C ARG A 282 -15.55 0.36 -12.10
N PHE A 283 -15.93 0.12 -10.84
CA PHE A 283 -15.99 1.17 -9.80
C PHE A 283 -15.16 0.83 -8.57
N VAL A 284 -14.83 -0.46 -8.42
CA VAL A 284 -14.14 -0.97 -7.26
C VAL A 284 -13.15 -2.03 -7.69
N GLN A 285 -12.10 -2.13 -6.90
CA GLN A 285 -11.12 -3.17 -6.95
C GLN A 285 -11.06 -3.87 -5.58
N VAL A 286 -10.98 -5.20 -5.62
CA VAL A 286 -10.81 -6.03 -4.42
C VAL A 286 -9.56 -6.85 -4.60
N GLY A 287 -8.64 -6.76 -3.65
CA GLY A 287 -7.38 -7.50 -3.69
C GLY A 287 -7.17 -8.34 -2.43
N ALA A 288 -6.46 -9.44 -2.57
CA ALA A 288 -5.92 -10.18 -1.43
C ALA A 288 -4.55 -10.79 -1.79
N GLU A 289 -3.62 -10.74 -0.84
CA GLU A 289 -2.29 -11.33 -0.97
C GLU A 289 -1.84 -12.00 0.33
N ALA A 290 -0.94 -12.97 0.18
CA ALA A 290 -0.14 -13.46 1.29
C ALA A 290 1.10 -12.57 1.44
N ILE A 291 1.57 -12.35 2.66
CA ILE A 291 2.83 -11.66 2.92
C ILE A 291 3.85 -12.73 3.32
N VAL A 292 4.81 -13.04 2.45
CA VAL A 292 5.84 -14.06 2.72
C VAL A 292 7.17 -13.37 3.04
N PRO A 293 7.61 -13.35 4.31
CA PRO A 293 8.88 -12.76 4.70
C PRO A 293 10.06 -13.39 3.95
N VAL A 294 11.00 -12.57 3.47
CA VAL A 294 12.21 -13.09 2.82
C VAL A 294 13.30 -13.50 3.81
N ASN A 295 13.17 -13.09 5.08
CA ASN A 295 14.12 -13.40 6.14
C ASN A 295 13.51 -13.27 7.54
N ASP A 296 14.21 -13.83 8.53
CA ASP A 296 13.84 -13.79 9.96
C ASP A 296 13.71 -12.38 10.54
N ARG A 297 14.43 -11.39 9.99
CA ARG A 297 14.33 -9.98 10.40
C ARG A 297 13.01 -9.33 9.98
N THR A 298 12.42 -9.83 8.90
CA THR A 298 11.08 -9.41 8.45
C THR A 298 10.02 -10.16 9.23
N GLY A 299 10.20 -11.46 9.44
CA GLY A 299 9.33 -12.30 10.24
C GLY A 299 9.45 -13.78 9.88
N LYS A 300 8.87 -14.65 10.70
CA LYS A 300 8.87 -16.12 10.50
C LYS A 300 7.53 -16.68 10.04
N HIS A 301 6.52 -15.83 9.92
CA HIS A 301 5.15 -16.24 9.69
C HIS A 301 4.60 -15.53 8.46
N VAL A 302 3.82 -16.29 7.68
CA VAL A 302 3.07 -15.72 6.56
C VAL A 302 1.94 -14.86 7.10
N GLY A 303 1.88 -13.61 6.64
CA GLY A 303 0.76 -12.71 6.89
C GLY A 303 -0.23 -12.71 5.74
N VAL A 304 -1.26 -11.87 5.90
CA VAL A 304 -2.27 -11.64 4.86
C VAL A 304 -2.58 -10.16 4.77
N ARG A 305 -2.94 -9.73 3.57
CA ARG A 305 -3.42 -8.37 3.29
C ARG A 305 -4.59 -8.44 2.33
N ALA A 306 -5.59 -7.61 2.57
CA ALA A 306 -6.75 -7.48 1.69
C ALA A 306 -7.14 -6.02 1.56
N ILE A 307 -7.57 -5.62 0.37
CA ILE A 307 -7.93 -4.24 0.05
C ILE A 307 -9.33 -4.17 -0.57
N LEU A 308 -10.06 -3.12 -0.22
CA LEU A 308 -11.19 -2.62 -0.98
C LEU A 308 -10.85 -1.20 -1.43
N HIS A 309 -10.76 -1.04 -2.74
CA HIS A 309 -10.33 0.19 -3.38
C HIS A 309 -11.45 0.71 -4.29
N PHE A 310 -11.71 2.02 -4.22
CA PHE A 310 -12.79 2.69 -4.93
C PHE A 310 -12.22 3.73 -5.88
N PHE A 311 -12.68 3.65 -7.12
CA PHE A 311 -12.33 4.55 -8.20
C PHE A 311 -13.25 5.76 -8.17
N LEU A 312 -12.83 6.85 -7.52
CA LEU A 312 -13.70 8.01 -7.31
C LEU A 312 -13.93 8.80 -8.60
N ASP A 313 -12.99 8.74 -9.53
CA ASP A 313 -13.12 9.30 -10.86
C ASP A 313 -14.18 8.61 -11.71
N ASP A 314 -14.39 7.30 -11.53
CA ASP A 314 -15.49 6.58 -12.18
C ASP A 314 -16.80 6.63 -11.40
N LEU A 315 -16.76 6.61 -10.06
CA LEU A 315 -17.95 6.71 -9.21
C LEU A 315 -18.58 8.11 -9.23
N PHE A 316 -17.75 9.14 -9.26
CA PHE A 316 -18.16 10.53 -9.11
C PHE A 316 -17.48 11.48 -10.13
N PRO A 317 -17.54 11.18 -11.44
CA PRO A 317 -16.77 11.89 -12.49
C PRO A 317 -17.09 13.38 -12.60
N ASN A 318 -18.26 13.79 -12.13
CA ASN A 318 -18.74 15.17 -12.22
C ASN A 318 -18.63 15.94 -10.89
N SER A 319 -18.07 15.35 -9.83
CA SER A 319 -17.94 16.00 -8.52
C SER A 319 -16.55 15.80 -7.91
N ILE A 320 -16.37 14.84 -7.01
CA ILE A 320 -15.11 14.58 -6.31
C ILE A 320 -14.11 13.79 -7.15
N GLY A 321 -14.55 13.19 -8.25
CA GLY A 321 -13.74 12.40 -9.17
C GLY A 321 -13.07 13.18 -10.30
N ARG A 322 -13.06 14.53 -10.24
CA ARG A 322 -12.36 15.37 -11.23
C ARG A 322 -11.23 16.18 -10.56
N PRO A 323 -10.18 16.56 -11.29
CA PRO A 323 -9.14 17.45 -10.77
C PRO A 323 -9.71 18.74 -10.17
N ILE A 324 -9.06 19.27 -9.11
CA ILE A 324 -9.44 20.56 -8.49
C ILE A 324 -9.20 21.71 -9.49
N PHE A 325 -8.07 21.68 -10.19
CA PHE A 325 -7.66 22.69 -11.18
C PHE A 325 -7.35 22.05 -12.54
N GLY A 326 -7.62 22.81 -13.61
CA GLY A 326 -7.45 22.35 -14.99
C GLY A 326 -8.65 21.53 -15.46
N SER A 327 -9.29 21.94 -16.56
CA SER A 327 -10.39 21.18 -17.17
C SER A 327 -9.84 20.12 -18.12
N ARG A 328 -10.27 18.87 -17.94
CA ARG A 328 -10.15 17.69 -18.84
C ARG A 328 -8.84 17.57 -19.63
#